data_AF-W7A039-F1
#
_entry.id   AF-W7A039-F1
#
_cell.length_a   1.000
_cell.length_b   1.000
_cell.length_c   1.000
_cell.angle_alpha   90.00
_cell.angle_beta   90.00
_cell.angle_gamma   90.00
#
_symmetry.space_group_name_H-M   'P 1'
#
loop_
_entity.id
_entity.type
_entity.pdbx_description
1 polymer ?
#
loop_
_entity_poly.entity_id
_entity_poly.type
_entity_poly.pdbx_seq_one_letter_code
_entity_poly.pdbx_strand_id
1 'polypeptide(L)'
;MNFPGWIKDRIWDRQRQRSETHGPLTGLSLSTIEPKDTTGAKEIKTTRWDNLTQGDLITLTDLSLRSRLTCQAMEVWMRHLEQSGRQKWDADQSTCKKGDVGFLFSGITKKECLKEKGQMQWSHLTSDKPLMSNHAYDRELAVCMDLISIILIMYQNIRKGASTWEINSRDACEIIYEELEGWSDKDTAEHIMQEWFNNRPSQDMDGWGIPIKGKTDNRSELWMEFFEQAKSFVIGMQCMKEDRPDAKWSTSCVRRRNENNCEQINDEEGTQEQRKVRSRRGVDRYKNRKLHLFMCTHPEGEAPSDIRRTKLKGE
;
A
#
# COMPACT_ATOMS: atom_id res chain seq x y z
N MET A 1 5.83 -13.81 -2.87
CA MET A 1 5.11 -12.64 -3.42
C MET A 1 6.16 -11.66 -3.93
N ASN A 2 5.92 -11.00 -5.06
CA ASN A 2 6.81 -9.93 -5.53
C ASN A 2 5.98 -8.66 -5.72
N PHE A 3 6.64 -7.51 -5.66
CA PHE A 3 5.96 -6.23 -5.81
C PHE A 3 5.34 -6.01 -7.20
N PRO A 4 5.98 -6.44 -8.32
CA PRO A 4 5.35 -6.35 -9.63
C PRO A 4 4.04 -7.13 -9.74
N GLY A 5 3.97 -8.32 -9.12
CA GLY A 5 2.73 -9.11 -9.04
C GLY A 5 1.64 -8.40 -8.24
N TRP A 6 1.98 -7.69 -7.16
CA TRP A 6 1.00 -6.86 -6.45
C TRP A 6 0.44 -5.75 -7.34
N ILE A 7 1.29 -5.05 -8.10
CA ILE A 7 0.85 -4.01 -9.04
C ILE A 7 -0.10 -4.60 -10.06
N LYS A 8 0.24 -5.75 -10.63
CA LYS A 8 -0.62 -6.44 -11.58
C LYS A 8 -1.98 -6.80 -10.95
N ASP A 9 -1.97 -7.55 -9.86
CA ASP A 9 -3.18 -8.11 -9.28
C ASP A 9 -4.10 -7.05 -8.64
N ARG A 10 -3.52 -5.94 -8.14
CA ARG A 10 -4.24 -4.94 -7.35
C ARG A 10 -4.51 -3.63 -8.06
N ILE A 11 -3.69 -3.26 -9.03
CA ILE A 11 -3.86 -2.01 -9.79
C ILE A 11 -4.41 -2.36 -11.17
N TRP A 12 -3.75 -3.24 -11.92
CA TRP A 12 -4.19 -3.55 -13.29
C TRP A 12 -5.47 -4.36 -13.36
N ASP A 13 -5.53 -5.50 -12.68
CA ASP A 13 -6.66 -6.43 -12.81
C ASP A 13 -7.95 -5.89 -12.19
N ARG A 14 -7.86 -4.84 -11.37
CA ARG A 14 -9.00 -4.19 -10.70
C ARG A 14 -9.58 -3.01 -11.44
N GLN A 15 -8.87 -2.49 -12.44
CA GLN A 15 -9.29 -1.31 -13.18
C GLN A 15 -10.61 -1.63 -13.93
N ARG A 16 -11.75 -1.27 -13.34
CA ARG A 16 -13.10 -1.44 -13.90
C ARG A 16 -13.66 -0.08 -14.26
N GLN A 17 -14.35 -0.03 -15.41
CA GLN A 17 -15.08 1.12 -15.99
C GLN A 17 -14.88 2.46 -15.27
N ARG A 18 -14.07 3.32 -15.87
CA ARG A 18 -13.83 4.68 -15.38
C ARG A 18 -15.13 5.45 -15.21
N SER A 19 -15.33 5.99 -14.02
CA SER A 19 -16.16 7.19 -13.81
C SER A 19 -15.39 8.38 -14.36
N GLU A 20 -16.06 9.33 -15.00
CA GLU A 20 -15.48 10.62 -15.36
C GLU A 20 -15.10 11.37 -14.07
N THR A 21 -13.84 11.26 -13.65
CA THR A 21 -13.30 11.94 -12.47
C THR A 21 -12.50 13.17 -12.87
N HIS A 22 -12.40 14.11 -11.92
CA HIS A 22 -11.59 15.31 -12.02
C HIS A 22 -10.14 14.98 -12.41
N GLY A 23 -9.53 15.84 -13.23
CA GLY A 23 -8.14 15.65 -13.65
C GLY A 23 -7.17 15.69 -12.46
N PRO A 24 -6.20 14.77 -12.37
CA PRO A 24 -5.23 14.74 -11.28
C PRO A 24 -4.30 15.96 -11.33
N LEU A 25 -3.98 16.55 -10.17
CA LEU A 25 -3.02 17.65 -10.01
C LEU A 25 -1.64 17.26 -10.56
N THR A 26 -1.29 15.98 -10.49
CA THR A 26 0.00 15.50 -11.01
C THR A 26 0.05 15.36 -12.54
N GLY A 27 -1.11 15.42 -13.22
CA GLY A 27 -1.22 15.11 -14.64
C GLY A 27 -0.93 13.64 -15.01
N LEU A 28 -0.61 12.78 -14.03
CA LEU A 28 -0.41 11.36 -14.23
C LEU A 28 -1.74 10.66 -14.43
N SER A 29 -1.78 9.71 -15.36
CA SER A 29 -2.97 8.86 -15.51
C SER A 29 -2.58 7.46 -15.94
N LEU A 30 -3.13 6.46 -15.26
CA LEU A 30 -2.86 5.04 -15.49
C LEU A 30 -3.20 4.63 -16.93
N SER A 31 -4.26 5.17 -17.53
CA SER A 31 -4.66 4.88 -18.91
C SER A 31 -3.65 5.27 -19.98
N THR A 32 -2.70 6.13 -19.66
CA THR A 32 -1.64 6.49 -20.61
C THR A 32 -0.57 5.40 -20.72
N ILE A 33 -0.54 4.45 -19.79
CA ILE A 33 0.38 3.31 -19.74
C ILE A 33 -0.32 2.01 -20.19
N GLU A 34 -1.65 2.02 -20.33
CA GLU A 34 -2.42 0.86 -20.79
C GLU A 34 -1.86 0.29 -22.11
N PRO A 35 -1.79 -1.04 -22.23
CA PRO A 35 -1.39 -1.67 -23.48
C PRO A 35 -2.42 -1.30 -24.54
N LYS A 36 -2.03 -0.44 -25.48
CA LYS A 36 -2.83 -0.18 -26.67
C LYS A 36 -2.59 -1.33 -27.64
N ASP A 37 -3.65 -1.90 -28.21
CA ASP A 37 -3.61 -2.93 -29.26
C ASP A 37 -2.89 -2.49 -30.55
N THR A 38 -2.28 -1.30 -30.55
CA THR A 38 -1.46 -0.81 -31.63
C THR A 38 -0.18 -1.66 -31.74
N THR A 39 0.04 -2.20 -32.92
CA THR A 39 1.14 -3.09 -33.35
C THR A 39 2.57 -2.54 -33.20
N GLY A 40 2.77 -1.44 -32.46
CA GLY A 40 4.08 -0.83 -32.24
C GLY A 40 4.40 -0.65 -30.77
N ALA A 41 5.58 -1.13 -30.36
CA ALA A 41 6.17 -0.79 -29.08
C ALA A 41 6.36 0.73 -28.99
N LYS A 42 5.63 1.40 -28.11
CA LYS A 42 5.82 2.83 -27.84
C LYS A 42 6.62 3.00 -26.55
N GLU A 43 7.64 3.82 -26.61
CA GLU A 43 8.35 4.27 -25.42
C GLU A 43 7.40 5.06 -24.51
N ILE A 44 7.42 4.73 -23.22
CA ILE A 44 6.81 5.54 -22.17
C ILE A 44 7.75 6.72 -21.93
N LYS A 45 7.29 7.92 -22.28
CA LYS A 45 8.12 9.14 -22.21
C LYS A 45 8.69 9.34 -20.81
N THR A 46 10.00 9.45 -20.69
CA THR A 46 10.71 9.73 -19.42
C THR A 46 10.28 11.05 -18.81
N THR A 47 9.98 12.06 -19.64
CA THR A 47 9.50 13.39 -19.23
C THR A 47 8.17 13.37 -18.48
N ARG A 48 7.47 12.23 -18.46
CA ARG A 48 6.26 12.00 -17.67
C ARG A 48 6.46 12.34 -16.20
N TRP A 49 7.60 11.96 -15.61
CA TRP A 49 7.84 12.16 -14.17
C TRP A 49 8.61 13.45 -13.85
N ASP A 50 9.13 14.12 -14.88
CA ASP A 50 9.88 15.36 -14.72
C ASP A 50 8.97 16.60 -14.73
N ASN A 51 7.75 16.49 -15.28
CA ASN A 51 6.81 17.61 -15.46
C ASN A 51 5.46 17.34 -14.77
N LEU A 52 5.53 16.90 -13.51
CA LEU A 52 4.36 16.43 -12.77
C LEU A 52 3.53 17.51 -12.11
N THR A 53 3.93 18.78 -12.10
CA THR A 53 3.18 19.78 -11.34
C THR A 53 2.31 20.63 -12.24
N GLN A 54 0.99 20.48 -12.08
CA GLN A 54 0.04 21.53 -12.39
C GLN A 54 -0.09 22.43 -11.14
N GLY A 55 0.28 23.70 -11.26
CA GLY A 55 0.17 24.69 -10.17
C GLY A 55 1.40 24.81 -9.26
N ASP A 56 1.17 25.23 -8.01
CA ASP A 56 2.20 25.71 -7.07
C ASP A 56 2.86 24.60 -6.22
N LEU A 57 2.76 23.34 -6.64
CA LEU A 57 3.35 22.22 -5.91
C LEU A 57 4.87 22.14 -6.11
N ILE A 58 5.59 21.86 -5.03
CA ILE A 58 7.04 21.66 -5.02
C ILE A 58 7.35 20.21 -5.38
N THR A 59 8.27 19.98 -6.31
CA THR A 59 8.78 18.65 -6.66
C THR A 59 10.16 18.39 -6.06
N LEU A 60 10.51 17.12 -5.88
CA LEU A 60 11.88 16.72 -5.57
C LEU A 60 12.73 16.72 -6.84
N THR A 61 13.98 17.17 -6.73
CA THR A 61 14.98 17.01 -7.80
C THR A 61 15.17 15.53 -8.13
N ASP A 62 15.29 15.19 -9.41
CA ASP A 62 15.46 13.82 -9.92
C ASP A 62 14.33 12.87 -9.51
N LEU A 63 13.09 13.35 -9.47
CA LEU A 63 11.91 12.56 -9.06
C LEU A 63 11.76 11.26 -9.86
N SER A 64 12.03 11.29 -11.17
CA SER A 64 12.03 10.12 -12.05
C SER A 64 13.05 9.05 -11.61
N LEU A 65 14.27 9.48 -11.28
CA LEU A 65 15.31 8.58 -10.77
C LEU A 65 14.95 8.05 -9.37
N ARG A 66 14.50 8.91 -8.46
CA ARG A 66 14.14 8.54 -7.08
C ARG A 66 13.00 7.54 -7.03
N SER A 67 11.95 7.77 -7.81
CA SER A 67 10.81 6.85 -7.90
C SER A 67 11.23 5.50 -8.46
N ARG A 68 12.02 5.48 -9.54
CA ARG A 68 12.56 4.23 -10.12
C ARG A 68 13.39 3.44 -9.13
N LEU A 69 14.36 4.08 -8.47
CA LEU A 69 15.20 3.41 -7.48
C LEU A 69 14.36 2.88 -6.32
N THR A 70 13.34 3.62 -5.90
CA THR A 70 12.42 3.21 -4.81
C THR A 70 11.64 1.97 -5.18
N CYS A 71 11.09 1.93 -6.39
CA CYS A 71 10.42 0.76 -6.94
C CYS A 71 11.34 -0.47 -6.98
N GLN A 72 12.56 -0.31 -7.51
CA GLN A 72 13.54 -1.39 -7.55
C GLN A 72 13.91 -1.86 -6.14
N ALA A 73 14.10 -0.95 -5.19
CA ALA A 73 14.44 -1.30 -3.82
C ALA A 73 13.30 -2.05 -3.10
N MET A 74 12.05 -1.61 -3.32
CA MET A 74 10.86 -2.32 -2.84
C MET A 74 10.74 -3.72 -3.44
N GLU A 75 11.01 -3.90 -4.74
CA GLU A 75 11.02 -5.22 -5.36
C GLU A 75 12.07 -6.14 -4.69
N VAL A 76 13.31 -5.66 -4.55
CA VAL A 76 14.40 -6.43 -3.93
C VAL A 76 13.98 -6.86 -2.53
N TRP A 77 13.55 -5.92 -1.69
CA TRP A 77 13.15 -6.20 -0.31
C TRP A 77 11.99 -7.20 -0.26
N MET A 78 10.91 -6.96 -1.00
CA MET A 78 9.73 -7.83 -0.97
C MET A 78 10.02 -9.25 -1.46
N ARG A 79 10.97 -9.43 -2.38
CA ARG A 79 11.39 -10.77 -2.82
C ARG A 79 12.16 -11.56 -1.77
N HIS A 80 12.69 -10.92 -0.73
CA HIS A 80 13.41 -11.58 0.36
C HIS A 80 12.55 -11.80 1.61
N LEU A 81 11.30 -11.33 1.59
CA LEU A 81 10.37 -11.65 2.66
C LEU A 81 10.14 -13.17 2.71
N GLU A 82 10.14 -13.71 3.92
CA GLU A 82 9.85 -15.11 4.17
C GLU A 82 8.39 -15.28 4.55
N GLN A 83 7.76 -16.37 4.11
CA GLN A 83 6.36 -16.63 4.44
C GLN A 83 6.28 -17.31 5.81
N SER A 84 5.61 -16.67 6.78
CA SER A 84 5.32 -17.24 8.09
C SER A 84 3.85 -17.70 8.16
N GLY A 85 3.65 -19.03 8.13
CA GLY A 85 2.34 -19.64 8.29
C GLY A 85 1.35 -19.41 7.13
N ARG A 86 0.07 -19.13 7.47
CA ARG A 86 -1.07 -19.00 6.54
C ARG A 86 -0.98 -17.74 5.66
N GLN A 87 0.02 -17.68 4.79
CA GLN A 87 0.18 -16.65 3.75
C GLN A 87 0.54 -15.24 4.27
N LYS A 88 1.06 -15.12 5.50
CA LYS A 88 1.63 -13.85 5.97
C LYS A 88 3.12 -13.81 5.66
N TRP A 89 3.61 -12.66 5.21
CA TRP A 89 5.03 -12.41 4.94
C TRP A 89 5.63 -11.74 6.17
N ASP A 90 6.77 -12.21 6.64
CA ASP A 90 7.40 -11.70 7.85
C ASP A 90 8.60 -10.82 7.50
N ALA A 91 8.46 -9.51 7.75
CA ALA A 91 9.54 -8.56 7.51
C ALA A 91 10.72 -8.76 8.47
N ASP A 92 10.48 -9.30 9.66
CA ASP A 92 11.53 -9.52 10.67
C ASP A 92 12.38 -10.74 10.32
N GLN A 93 11.81 -11.73 9.63
CA GLN A 93 12.51 -12.93 9.16
C GLN A 93 13.31 -12.71 7.87
N SER A 94 13.06 -11.63 7.12
CA SER A 94 13.82 -11.32 5.90
C SER A 94 15.31 -11.19 6.19
N THR A 95 16.14 -11.91 5.44
CA THR A 95 17.61 -11.81 5.48
C THR A 95 18.11 -10.51 4.87
N CYS A 96 17.38 -9.96 3.91
CA CYS A 96 17.63 -8.64 3.33
C CYS A 96 16.80 -7.58 4.08
N LYS A 97 17.45 -6.74 4.90
CA LYS A 97 16.78 -5.60 5.54
C LYS A 97 16.65 -4.45 4.54
N LYS A 98 15.67 -3.56 4.72
CA LYS A 98 15.42 -2.44 3.78
C LYS A 98 16.67 -1.57 3.61
N GLY A 99 17.36 -1.26 4.71
CA GLY A 99 18.64 -0.54 4.73
C GLY A 99 19.79 -1.20 3.95
N ASP A 100 19.69 -2.49 3.63
CA ASP A 100 20.77 -3.27 3.02
C ASP A 100 20.64 -3.38 1.48
N VAL A 101 19.55 -2.86 0.91
CA VAL A 101 19.23 -2.96 -0.52
C VAL A 101 20.20 -2.14 -1.41
N GLY A 102 20.93 -1.17 -0.83
CA GLY A 102 22.09 -0.51 -1.45
C GLY A 102 21.78 0.62 -2.44
N PHE A 103 20.97 0.37 -3.47
CA PHE A 103 20.79 1.30 -4.61
C PHE A 103 20.18 2.67 -4.23
N LEU A 104 19.44 2.74 -3.13
CA LEU A 104 18.86 3.97 -2.56
C LEU A 104 19.64 4.53 -1.36
N PHE A 105 20.47 3.70 -0.75
CA PHE A 105 21.00 3.91 0.61
C PHE A 105 22.47 4.36 0.60
N SER A 106 22.95 4.94 -0.52
CA SER A 106 24.34 5.40 -0.69
C SER A 106 25.41 4.33 -0.38
N GLY A 107 25.06 3.04 -0.58
CA GLY A 107 25.90 1.91 -0.22
C GLY A 107 25.89 0.79 -1.25
N ILE A 108 26.90 -0.08 -1.18
CA ILE A 108 26.94 -1.31 -1.97
C ILE A 108 25.84 -2.23 -1.43
N THR A 109 25.00 -2.78 -2.33
CA THR A 109 24.01 -3.79 -1.96
C THR A 109 24.69 -4.92 -1.20
N LYS A 110 24.23 -5.20 0.02
CA LYS A 110 24.84 -6.24 0.82
C LYS A 110 24.59 -7.61 0.20
N LYS A 111 25.49 -8.56 0.48
CA LYS A 111 25.46 -9.91 -0.11
C LYS A 111 24.12 -10.62 0.15
N GLU A 112 23.50 -10.36 1.29
CA GLU A 112 22.23 -10.94 1.72
C GLU A 112 21.03 -10.47 0.87
N CYS A 113 21.17 -9.33 0.18
CA CYS A 113 20.18 -8.80 -0.77
C CYS A 113 20.50 -9.17 -2.22
N LEU A 114 21.64 -9.83 -2.48
CA LEU A 114 22.02 -10.30 -3.81
C LEU A 114 21.33 -11.64 -4.07
N LYS A 115 20.25 -11.64 -4.85
CA LYS A 115 19.65 -12.86 -5.37
C LYS A 115 20.34 -13.34 -6.65
N GLU A 116 20.15 -14.61 -6.98
CA GLU A 116 20.57 -15.19 -8.25
C GLU A 116 20.05 -14.34 -9.42
N LYS A 117 20.93 -14.06 -10.39
CA LYS A 117 20.60 -13.29 -11.60
C LYS A 117 19.35 -13.89 -12.28
N GLY A 118 18.33 -13.06 -12.54
CA GLY A 118 17.11 -13.47 -13.26
C GLY A 118 15.87 -13.65 -12.36
N GLN A 119 16.06 -13.74 -11.05
CA GLN A 119 15.05 -13.25 -10.11
C GLN A 119 15.16 -11.70 -10.14
N MET A 120 14.31 -10.86 -9.58
CA MET A 120 14.30 -9.39 -9.85
C MET A 120 13.97 -9.02 -11.31
N GLN A 121 12.74 -8.56 -11.51
CA GLN A 121 12.23 -8.14 -12.82
C GLN A 121 12.77 -6.76 -13.20
N TRP A 122 13.03 -5.87 -12.25
CA TRP A 122 13.39 -4.49 -12.55
C TRP A 122 14.88 -4.17 -12.38
N SER A 123 15.70 -5.09 -11.88
CA SER A 123 17.12 -4.81 -11.60
C SER A 123 17.95 -4.50 -12.85
N HIS A 124 17.48 -4.90 -14.03
CA HIS A 124 18.11 -4.64 -15.32
C HIS A 124 17.58 -3.37 -16.01
N LEU A 125 16.63 -2.67 -15.39
CA LEU A 125 16.00 -1.44 -15.90
C LEU A 125 16.73 -0.21 -15.36
N THR A 126 17.99 -0.07 -15.76
CA THR A 126 18.82 1.10 -15.47
C THR A 126 18.18 2.38 -16.03
N SER A 127 18.50 3.54 -15.46
CA SER A 127 17.85 4.82 -15.80
C SER A 127 17.96 5.24 -17.26
N ASP A 128 18.98 4.74 -17.97
CA ASP A 128 19.23 4.92 -19.40
C ASP A 128 18.38 4.02 -20.30
N LYS A 129 17.78 2.95 -19.77
CA LYS A 129 16.92 2.06 -20.55
C LYS A 129 15.49 2.63 -20.62
N PRO A 130 14.96 2.88 -21.83
CA PRO A 130 13.58 3.33 -22.00
C PRO A 130 12.61 2.23 -21.58
N LEU A 131 11.48 2.64 -20.99
CA LEU A 131 10.40 1.72 -20.62
C LEU A 131 9.44 1.59 -21.80
N MET A 132 9.12 0.35 -22.17
CA MET A 132 8.29 0.09 -23.34
C MET A 132 6.87 -0.28 -22.93
N SER A 133 5.88 0.43 -23.48
CA SER A 133 4.45 0.21 -23.19
C SER A 133 3.93 -1.17 -23.57
N ASN A 134 4.58 -1.90 -24.47
CA ASN A 134 4.18 -3.26 -24.85
C ASN A 134 4.75 -4.34 -23.91
N HIS A 135 5.78 -4.03 -23.12
CA HIS A 135 6.36 -4.96 -22.14
C HIS A 135 5.65 -4.86 -20.79
N ALA A 136 5.05 -5.95 -20.32
CA ALA A 136 4.30 -5.96 -19.07
C ALA A 136 5.15 -5.52 -17.87
N TYR A 137 6.40 -6.00 -17.78
CA TYR A 137 7.29 -5.66 -16.68
C TYR A 137 7.72 -4.17 -16.67
N ASP A 138 7.86 -3.55 -17.85
CA ASP A 138 8.16 -2.11 -17.99
C ASP A 138 6.94 -1.27 -17.57
N ARG A 139 5.72 -1.70 -17.93
CA ARG A 139 4.47 -1.07 -17.48
C ARG A 139 4.32 -1.16 -15.96
N GLU A 140 4.58 -2.32 -15.38
CA GLU A 140 4.53 -2.52 -13.92
C GLU A 140 5.51 -1.58 -13.20
N LEU A 141 6.73 -1.41 -13.72
CA LEU A 141 7.67 -0.42 -13.18
C LEU A 141 7.14 1.01 -13.35
N ALA A 142 6.61 1.37 -14.52
CA ALA A 142 6.07 2.71 -14.76
C ALA A 142 4.89 3.04 -13.82
N VAL A 143 4.02 2.08 -13.54
CA VAL A 143 2.93 2.22 -12.55
C VAL A 143 3.46 2.40 -11.14
N CYS A 144 4.49 1.64 -10.76
CA CYS A 144 5.17 1.88 -9.50
C CYS A 144 5.73 3.30 -9.42
N MET A 145 6.41 3.75 -10.49
CA MET A 145 7.03 5.07 -10.54
C MET A 145 5.99 6.18 -10.46
N ASP A 146 4.83 6.03 -11.10
CA ASP A 146 3.70 6.94 -10.95
C ASP A 146 3.25 7.02 -9.48
N LEU A 147 2.95 5.87 -8.86
CA LEU A 147 2.50 5.80 -7.46
C LEU A 147 3.50 6.46 -6.50
N ILE A 148 4.77 6.09 -6.60
CA ILE A 148 5.81 6.65 -5.74
C ILE A 148 5.99 8.15 -6.00
N SER A 149 5.94 8.58 -7.27
CA SER A 149 6.04 10.00 -7.61
C SER A 149 4.89 10.82 -7.01
N ILE A 150 3.64 10.33 -7.10
CA ILE A 150 2.47 10.97 -6.48
C ILE A 150 2.71 11.13 -4.98
N ILE A 151 3.08 10.05 -4.29
CA ILE A 151 3.29 10.07 -2.84
C ILE A 151 4.41 11.05 -2.46
N LEU A 152 5.55 11.01 -3.16
CA LEU A 152 6.68 11.89 -2.90
C LEU A 152 6.34 13.38 -3.10
N ILE A 153 5.61 13.73 -4.16
CA ILE A 153 5.15 15.11 -4.37
C ILE A 153 4.21 15.52 -3.24
N MET A 154 3.22 14.70 -2.91
CA MET A 154 2.28 15.04 -1.85
C MET A 154 3.00 15.23 -0.51
N TYR A 155 3.88 14.30 -0.14
CA TYR A 155 4.71 14.38 1.06
C TYR A 155 5.60 15.62 1.14
N GLN A 156 6.10 16.11 -0.01
CA GLN A 156 6.92 17.32 -0.06
C GLN A 156 6.10 18.61 0.17
N ASN A 157 4.78 18.55 -0.04
CA ASN A 157 3.87 19.70 0.05
C ASN A 157 2.97 19.66 1.30
N ILE A 158 3.09 18.63 2.16
CA ILE A 158 2.41 18.59 3.45
C ILE A 158 3.01 19.65 4.38
N ARG A 159 2.13 20.46 4.96
CA ARG A 159 2.48 21.43 6.01
C ARG A 159 1.53 21.31 7.20
N LYS A 160 1.98 21.80 8.35
CA LYS A 160 1.16 21.87 9.56
C LYS A 160 0.15 23.01 9.42
N GLY A 161 -1.13 22.69 9.38
CA GLY A 161 -2.23 23.65 9.43
C GLY A 161 -2.68 23.95 10.86
N ALA A 162 -3.80 24.68 10.99
CA ALA A 162 -4.35 25.04 12.30
C ALA A 162 -4.97 23.84 13.05
N SER A 163 -5.64 22.94 12.33
CA SER A 163 -6.38 21.81 12.91
C SER A 163 -6.02 20.45 12.32
N THR A 164 -5.34 20.42 11.17
CA THR A 164 -4.90 19.20 10.48
C THR A 164 -3.64 19.45 9.67
N TRP A 165 -3.01 18.37 9.22
CA TRP A 165 -1.93 18.40 8.25
C TRP A 165 -2.55 18.64 6.88
N GLU A 166 -2.03 19.62 6.16
CA GLU A 166 -2.70 20.14 4.97
C GLU A 166 -1.78 20.21 3.75
N ILE A 167 -2.41 20.10 2.59
CA ILE A 167 -1.87 20.45 1.27
C ILE A 167 -2.87 21.45 0.69
N ASN A 168 -2.40 22.65 0.31
CA ASN A 168 -3.26 23.73 -0.21
C ASN A 168 -4.50 24.01 0.68
N SER A 169 -4.30 24.07 2.00
CA SER A 169 -5.36 24.33 2.99
C SER A 169 -6.49 23.29 3.05
N ARG A 170 -6.23 22.07 2.57
CA ARG A 170 -7.12 20.91 2.67
C ARG A 170 -6.38 19.75 3.34
N ASP A 171 -7.12 18.84 3.98
CA ASP A 171 -6.53 17.68 4.65
C ASP A 171 -5.63 16.85 3.71
N ALA A 172 -4.42 16.52 4.15
CA ALA A 172 -3.42 15.87 3.31
C ALA A 172 -3.86 14.48 2.81
N CYS A 173 -4.48 13.66 3.66
CA CYS A 173 -4.97 12.33 3.30
C CYS A 173 -6.09 12.40 2.26
N GLU A 174 -6.99 13.39 2.37
CA GLU A 174 -8.04 13.60 1.36
C GLU A 174 -7.43 13.99 0.01
N ILE A 175 -6.47 14.92 -0.01
CA ILE A 175 -5.80 15.32 -1.26
C ILE A 175 -5.04 14.16 -1.90
N ILE A 176 -4.36 13.34 -1.10
CA ILE A 176 -3.65 12.15 -1.61
C ILE A 176 -4.65 11.14 -2.20
N TYR A 177 -5.78 10.91 -1.55
CA TYR A 177 -6.83 10.05 -2.09
C TYR A 177 -7.37 10.58 -3.43
N GLU A 178 -7.67 11.88 -3.52
CA GLU A 178 -8.15 12.51 -4.75
C GLU A 178 -7.13 12.39 -5.90
N GLU A 179 -5.84 12.54 -5.60
CA GLU A 179 -4.79 12.33 -6.60
C GLU A 179 -4.70 10.90 -7.09
N LEU A 180 -4.81 9.94 -6.17
CA LEU A 180 -4.80 8.53 -6.54
C LEU A 180 -6.06 8.17 -7.36
N GLU A 181 -7.21 8.76 -7.04
CA GLU A 181 -8.47 8.57 -7.76
C GLU A 181 -8.40 9.17 -9.18
N GLY A 182 -7.85 10.37 -9.32
CA GLY A 182 -7.64 11.00 -10.64
C GLY A 182 -6.60 10.26 -11.49
N TRP A 183 -5.57 9.71 -10.85
CA TRP A 183 -4.56 8.89 -11.54
C TRP A 183 -5.13 7.54 -12.03
N SER A 184 -5.94 6.87 -11.21
CA SER A 184 -6.44 5.53 -11.47
C SER A 184 -7.97 5.49 -11.62
N ASP A 185 -8.65 5.02 -10.59
CA ASP A 185 -10.08 5.05 -10.36
C ASP A 185 -10.36 5.02 -8.85
N LYS A 186 -11.62 5.19 -8.46
CA LYS A 186 -12.06 5.22 -7.07
C LYS A 186 -11.72 3.95 -6.28
N ASP A 187 -11.93 2.76 -6.85
CA ASP A 187 -11.71 1.49 -6.15
C ASP A 187 -10.23 1.26 -5.89
N THR A 188 -9.40 1.54 -6.90
CA THR A 188 -7.95 1.42 -6.84
C THR A 188 -7.37 2.42 -5.83
N ALA A 189 -7.83 3.68 -5.86
CA ALA A 189 -7.40 4.71 -4.91
C ALA A 189 -7.76 4.34 -3.47
N GLU A 190 -9.00 3.91 -3.22
CA GLU A 190 -9.46 3.43 -1.92
C GLU A 190 -8.60 2.25 -1.44
N HIS A 191 -8.28 1.31 -2.33
CA HIS A 191 -7.45 0.15 -1.99
C HIS A 191 -6.04 0.56 -1.59
N ILE A 192 -5.41 1.45 -2.36
CA ILE A 192 -4.07 1.99 -2.06
C ILE A 192 -4.10 2.72 -0.71
N MET A 193 -5.11 3.58 -0.48
CA MET A 193 -5.25 4.31 0.78
C MET A 193 -5.37 3.36 1.98
N GLN A 194 -6.20 2.34 1.86
CA GLN A 194 -6.39 1.32 2.90
C GLN A 194 -5.12 0.51 3.18
N GLU A 195 -4.32 0.27 2.16
CA GLU A 195 -3.15 -0.62 2.27
C GLU A 195 -1.88 0.10 2.73
N TRP A 196 -1.67 1.33 2.25
CA TRP A 196 -0.41 2.06 2.46
C TRP A 196 -0.46 3.02 3.64
N PHE A 197 -1.63 3.60 3.94
CA PHE A 197 -1.76 4.70 4.88
C PHE A 197 -2.69 4.41 6.06
N ASN A 198 -3.51 3.37 6.00
CA ASN A 198 -4.49 3.10 7.04
C ASN A 198 -3.85 2.66 8.36
N ASN A 199 -4.45 3.09 9.47
CA ASN A 199 -4.06 2.73 10.84
C ASN A 199 -5.07 1.77 11.50
N ARG A 200 -5.79 0.96 10.69
CA ARG A 200 -6.68 -0.07 11.24
C ARG A 200 -5.87 -1.21 11.86
N PRO A 201 -6.32 -1.78 13.00
CA PRO A 201 -5.68 -2.95 13.59
C PRO A 201 -5.58 -4.10 12.59
N SER A 202 -4.47 -4.85 12.62
CA SER A 202 -4.21 -5.96 11.69
C SER A 202 -5.33 -7.02 11.66
N GLN A 203 -6.07 -7.18 12.75
CA GLN A 203 -7.22 -8.10 12.85
C GLN A 203 -8.41 -7.69 11.99
N ASP A 204 -8.60 -6.38 11.78
CA ASP A 204 -9.71 -5.86 10.96
C ASP A 204 -9.33 -5.82 9.46
N MET A 205 -8.10 -6.25 9.13
CA MET A 205 -7.51 -6.21 7.78
C MET A 205 -7.38 -7.61 7.17
N ASP A 206 -7.93 -8.66 7.79
CA ASP A 206 -7.87 -10.01 7.24
C ASP A 206 -8.52 -10.05 5.84
N GLY A 207 -7.70 -10.29 4.81
CA GLY A 207 -8.10 -10.32 3.40
C GLY A 207 -7.77 -9.07 2.57
N TRP A 208 -7.29 -7.98 3.19
CA TRP A 208 -6.99 -6.71 2.52
C TRP A 208 -5.50 -6.33 2.60
N GLY A 209 -4.95 -5.93 1.45
CA GLY A 209 -3.57 -5.47 1.26
C GLY A 209 -2.50 -6.57 1.25
N ILE A 210 -1.23 -6.17 1.12
CA ILE A 210 -0.07 -7.07 1.22
C ILE A 210 -0.04 -7.58 2.68
N PRO A 211 -0.10 -8.90 2.90
CA PRO A 211 -0.12 -9.49 4.23
C PRO A 211 1.28 -9.52 4.85
N ILE A 212 1.99 -8.39 4.87
CA ILE A 212 3.26 -8.24 5.59
C ILE A 212 2.95 -8.01 7.06
N LYS A 213 3.44 -8.93 7.90
CA LYS A 213 3.55 -8.77 9.33
C LYS A 213 4.77 -7.89 9.62
N GLY A 214 4.52 -6.72 10.20
CA GLY A 214 5.54 -5.85 10.77
C GLY A 214 5.55 -5.93 12.29
N LYS A 215 6.50 -5.21 12.91
CA LYS A 215 6.57 -5.03 14.37
C LYS A 215 5.39 -4.21 14.91
N THR A 216 4.79 -3.39 14.07
CA THR A 216 3.70 -2.48 14.42
C THR A 216 2.49 -2.74 13.52
N ASP A 217 1.31 -2.41 14.03
CA ASP A 217 0.06 -2.42 13.24
C ASP A 217 -0.02 -1.24 12.26
N ASN A 218 0.95 -0.31 12.30
CA ASN A 218 0.97 0.88 11.45
C ASN A 218 1.52 0.54 10.07
N ARG A 219 0.65 0.55 9.05
CA ARG A 219 1.06 0.27 7.66
C ARG A 219 2.06 1.27 7.09
N SER A 220 2.00 2.54 7.51
CA SER A 220 2.91 3.56 6.98
C SER A 220 4.37 3.26 7.32
N GLU A 221 4.63 2.61 8.46
CA GLU A 221 5.97 2.25 8.92
C GLU A 221 6.65 1.19 8.04
N LEU A 222 5.88 0.40 7.29
CA LEU A 222 6.45 -0.54 6.33
C LEU A 222 7.25 0.21 5.26
N TRP A 223 6.79 1.39 4.86
CA TRP A 223 7.32 2.14 3.73
C TRP A 223 8.29 3.25 4.11
N MET A 224 8.29 3.67 5.37
CA MET A 224 9.03 4.83 5.87
C MET A 224 10.50 4.88 5.49
N GLU A 225 11.24 3.78 5.66
CA GLU A 225 12.67 3.73 5.35
C GLU A 225 12.94 4.03 3.87
N PHE A 226 12.05 3.61 2.97
CA PHE A 226 12.18 3.91 1.53
C PHE A 226 11.99 5.40 1.26
N PHE A 227 10.96 6.02 1.85
CA PHE A 227 10.69 7.45 1.68
C PHE A 227 11.76 8.34 2.32
N GLU A 228 12.32 7.90 3.46
CA GLU A 228 13.47 8.56 4.08
C GLU A 228 14.68 8.58 3.16
N GLN A 229 14.99 7.46 2.51
CA GLN A 229 16.09 7.41 1.54
C GLN A 229 15.82 8.14 0.25
N ALA A 230 14.58 8.13 -0.22
CA ALA A 230 14.13 8.96 -1.34
C ALA A 230 14.27 10.47 -1.04
N LYS A 231 14.69 10.82 0.18
CA LYS A 231 14.84 12.18 0.69
C LYS A 231 13.52 12.96 0.64
N SER A 232 12.42 12.29 0.97
CA SER A 232 11.15 12.94 1.27
C SER A 232 11.14 13.64 2.64
N PHE A 233 10.53 14.82 2.74
CA PHE A 233 10.39 15.55 4.00
C PHE A 233 9.49 14.81 5.00
N VAL A 234 8.27 14.47 4.58
CA VAL A 234 7.43 13.49 5.27
C VAL A 234 7.88 12.10 4.88
N ILE A 235 8.06 11.20 5.85
CA ILE A 235 8.50 9.81 5.59
C ILE A 235 7.39 8.80 5.90
N GLY A 236 6.38 9.18 6.67
CA GLY A 236 5.22 8.34 6.94
C GLY A 236 4.00 9.18 7.28
N MET A 237 2.82 8.65 6.98
CA MET A 237 1.55 9.29 7.27
C MET A 237 0.49 8.22 7.55
N GLN A 238 -0.35 8.47 8.54
CA GLN A 238 -1.50 7.65 8.86
C GLN A 238 -2.77 8.40 8.46
N CYS A 239 -3.63 7.69 7.72
CA CYS A 239 -4.92 8.16 7.27
C CYS A 239 -6.03 7.33 7.90
N MET A 240 -7.16 7.97 8.18
CA MET A 240 -8.37 7.31 8.64
C MET A 240 -9.56 7.77 7.81
N LYS A 241 -10.45 6.83 7.53
CA LYS A 241 -11.76 7.06 6.94
C LYS A 241 -12.81 6.44 7.86
N GLU A 242 -13.81 7.23 8.23
CA GLU A 242 -14.94 6.74 9.00
C GLU A 242 -15.76 5.72 8.19
N ASP A 243 -16.48 4.84 8.88
CA ASP A 243 -17.32 3.82 8.25
C ASP A 243 -18.66 4.43 7.74
N ARG A 244 -18.59 5.53 6.99
CA ARG A 244 -19.75 6.17 6.33
C ARG A 244 -19.50 6.28 4.82
N PRO A 245 -20.54 6.11 3.96
CA PRO A 245 -20.35 6.14 2.51
C PRO A 245 -19.79 7.45 1.96
N ASP A 246 -20.07 8.56 2.64
CA ASP A 246 -19.66 9.94 2.35
C ASP A 246 -18.47 10.41 3.20
N ALA A 247 -17.89 9.52 4.01
CA ALA A 247 -16.74 9.86 4.82
C ALA A 247 -15.54 10.22 3.93
N LYS A 248 -14.90 11.33 4.27
CA LYS A 248 -13.64 11.76 3.69
C LYS A 248 -12.47 11.10 4.40
N TRP A 249 -11.35 11.03 3.71
CA TRP A 249 -10.09 10.66 4.34
C TRP A 249 -9.61 11.83 5.22
N SER A 250 -9.01 11.48 6.36
CA SER A 250 -8.51 12.45 7.33
C SER A 250 -7.13 12.04 7.82
N THR A 251 -6.27 13.03 8.06
CA THR A 251 -4.92 12.80 8.51
C THR A 251 -4.89 12.65 10.02
N SER A 252 -4.56 11.45 10.49
CA SER A 252 -4.46 11.20 11.94
C SER A 252 -3.06 11.48 12.48
N CYS A 253 -2.04 11.31 11.63
CA CYS A 253 -0.65 11.48 12.02
C CYS A 253 0.28 11.64 10.82
N VAL A 254 1.31 12.46 11.01
CA VAL A 254 2.43 12.60 10.07
C VAL A 254 3.74 12.35 10.82
N ARG A 255 4.69 11.70 10.15
CA ARG A 255 6.06 11.55 10.63
C ARG A 255 7.02 12.16 9.65
N ARG A 256 7.77 13.17 10.10
CA ARG A 256 8.77 13.87 9.30
C ARG A 256 10.14 13.25 9.47
N ARG A 257 11.04 13.55 8.53
CA ARG A 257 12.45 13.18 8.67
C ARG A 257 13.02 13.85 9.93
N ASN A 258 13.84 13.11 10.66
CA ASN A 258 14.47 13.51 11.93
C ASN A 258 13.52 13.52 13.14
N GLU A 259 12.27 13.09 12.99
CA GLU A 259 11.34 12.92 14.10
C GLU A 259 11.12 11.44 14.41
N ASN A 260 11.29 11.11 15.69
CA ASN A 260 11.11 9.74 16.17
C ASN A 260 9.63 9.41 16.40
N ASN A 261 8.80 10.42 16.58
CA ASN A 261 7.39 10.28 16.93
C ASN A 261 6.49 10.70 15.79
N CYS A 262 5.29 10.15 15.85
CA CYS A 262 4.14 10.48 15.04
C CYS A 262 3.53 11.78 15.59
N GLU A 263 3.49 12.84 14.78
CA GLU A 263 2.97 14.15 15.19
C GLU A 263 1.45 14.23 14.95
N GLN A 264 0.69 14.38 16.04
CA GLN A 264 -0.74 14.68 15.99
C GLN A 264 -0.93 16.17 16.28
N ILE A 265 -1.90 16.80 15.61
CA ILE A 265 -2.14 18.25 15.76
C ILE A 265 -2.97 18.59 17.00
N ASN A 266 -3.64 17.60 17.62
CA ASN A 266 -4.61 17.82 18.71
C ASN A 266 -4.22 17.16 20.06
N ASP A 267 -2.93 16.98 20.33
CA ASP A 267 -2.46 16.27 21.53
C ASP A 267 -2.79 16.95 22.88
N GLU A 268 -3.35 18.17 22.89
CA GLU A 268 -3.74 18.85 24.13
C GLU A 268 -5.20 18.61 24.59
N GLU A 269 -6.13 18.14 23.73
CA GLU A 269 -7.53 17.87 24.14
C GLU A 269 -8.14 16.54 23.62
N GLY A 270 -7.55 15.87 22.62
CA GLY A 270 -8.17 14.72 21.93
C GLY A 270 -8.04 13.35 22.61
N THR A 271 -7.20 13.20 23.64
CA THR A 271 -6.88 11.88 24.23
C THR A 271 -8.05 11.23 24.99
N GLN A 272 -9.11 11.97 25.36
CA GLN A 272 -10.27 11.39 26.04
C GLN A 272 -11.33 10.79 25.08
N GLU A 273 -11.54 11.34 23.89
CA GLU A 273 -12.61 10.88 23.00
C GLU A 273 -12.23 9.63 22.21
N GLN A 274 -11.00 9.55 21.68
CA GLN A 274 -10.54 8.35 20.98
C GLN A 274 -10.47 7.12 21.91
N ARG A 275 -10.16 7.32 23.21
CA ARG A 275 -10.25 6.26 24.22
C ARG A 275 -11.70 5.79 24.44
N LYS A 276 -12.70 6.69 24.38
CA LYS A 276 -14.12 6.32 24.50
C LYS A 276 -14.65 5.56 23.28
N VAL A 277 -14.19 5.86 22.06
CA VAL A 277 -14.61 5.12 20.85
C VAL A 277 -14.04 3.69 20.85
N ARG A 278 -12.77 3.51 21.25
CA ARG A 278 -12.17 2.17 21.41
C ARG A 278 -12.83 1.36 22.54
N SER A 279 -13.21 1.99 23.66
CA SER A 279 -13.88 1.28 24.77
C SER A 279 -15.29 0.83 24.41
N ARG A 280 -16.06 1.62 23.64
CA ARG A 280 -17.40 1.23 23.18
C ARG A 280 -17.37 0.07 22.18
N ARG A 281 -16.47 0.10 21.18
CA ARG A 281 -16.33 -1.00 20.20
C ARG A 281 -15.88 -2.33 20.86
N GLY A 282 -15.09 -2.28 21.94
CA GLY A 282 -14.69 -3.47 22.70
C GLY A 282 -15.82 -4.08 23.53
N VAL A 283 -16.71 -3.27 24.10
CA VAL A 283 -17.84 -3.74 24.93
C VAL A 283 -18.94 -4.39 24.09
N ASP A 284 -19.21 -3.90 22.88
CA ASP A 284 -20.24 -4.46 22.01
C ASP A 284 -19.84 -5.81 21.39
N ARG A 285 -18.54 -6.03 21.09
CA ARG A 285 -18.04 -7.36 20.67
C ARG A 285 -18.14 -8.40 21.80
N TYR A 286 -18.01 -8.02 23.07
CA TYR A 286 -18.10 -8.95 24.19
C TYR A 286 -19.55 -9.37 24.51
N LYS A 287 -20.54 -8.47 24.30
CA LYS A 287 -21.96 -8.82 24.46
C LYS A 287 -22.48 -9.76 23.38
N ASN A 288 -22.06 -9.58 22.12
CA ASN A 288 -22.52 -10.45 21.02
C ASN A 288 -21.91 -11.86 21.02
N ARG A 289 -20.75 -12.09 21.66
CA ARG A 289 -20.21 -13.45 21.84
C ARG A 289 -20.90 -14.24 22.95
N LYS A 290 -21.53 -13.57 23.93
CA LYS A 290 -22.25 -14.25 25.04
C LYS A 290 -23.65 -14.72 24.65
N LEU A 291 -24.27 -14.11 23.63
CA LEU A 291 -25.56 -14.59 23.11
C LEU A 291 -25.44 -15.81 22.19
N HIS A 292 -24.27 -16.08 21.61
CA HIS A 292 -24.08 -17.23 20.71
C HIS A 292 -23.60 -18.51 21.42
N LEU A 293 -23.31 -18.45 22.73
CA LEU A 293 -22.79 -19.58 23.51
C LEU A 293 -23.84 -20.26 24.41
N PHE A 294 -25.13 -19.95 24.25
CA PHE A 294 -26.23 -20.44 25.10
C PHE A 294 -27.33 -21.23 24.36
N MET A 295 -27.07 -21.72 23.14
CA MET A 295 -28.00 -22.58 22.42
C MET A 295 -27.28 -23.76 21.75
N CYS A 296 -26.81 -24.73 22.54
CA CYS A 296 -26.47 -26.08 22.08
C CYS A 296 -26.47 -27.05 23.29
N THR A 297 -27.65 -27.35 23.82
CA THR A 297 -27.86 -28.53 24.67
C THR A 297 -29.15 -29.21 24.24
N HIS A 298 -29.03 -30.26 23.44
CA HIS A 298 -30.07 -31.28 23.29
C HIS A 298 -29.59 -32.55 24.01
N PRO A 299 -30.42 -33.17 24.86
CA PRO A 299 -30.10 -34.45 25.47
C PRO A 299 -30.40 -35.60 24.50
N GLU A 300 -29.70 -36.69 24.77
CA GLU A 300 -29.67 -37.98 24.11
C GLU A 300 -31.06 -38.60 23.94
N GLY A 301 -31.29 -39.19 22.77
CA GLY A 301 -32.42 -40.06 22.47
C GLY A 301 -31.92 -41.28 21.71
N GLU A 302 -32.15 -42.44 22.30
CA GLU A 302 -31.62 -43.76 21.95
C GLU A 302 -32.08 -44.30 20.57
N ALA A 303 -31.31 -45.29 20.10
CA ALA A 303 -31.39 -46.15 18.91
C ALA A 303 -32.74 -46.95 18.82
N PRO A 304 -33.04 -47.82 17.80
CA PRO A 304 -32.10 -48.68 17.05
C PRO A 304 -32.45 -49.09 15.59
N SER A 305 -31.53 -49.92 15.05
CA SER A 305 -31.70 -50.99 14.03
C SER A 305 -32.08 -50.60 12.60
N ASP A 306 -31.22 -50.90 11.60
CA ASP A 306 -31.24 -52.20 10.92
C ASP A 306 -30.35 -52.27 9.64
N ILE A 307 -29.70 -53.44 9.49
CA ILE A 307 -29.53 -54.23 8.25
C ILE A 307 -28.99 -53.55 6.97
N ARG A 308 -27.75 -53.87 6.57
CA ARG A 308 -27.46 -54.82 5.46
C ARG A 308 -25.95 -55.01 5.20
N ARG A 309 -25.55 -56.29 5.23
CA ARG A 309 -24.35 -56.83 4.61
C ARG A 309 -24.42 -56.67 3.09
N THR A 310 -23.34 -56.23 2.46
CA THR A 310 -23.00 -56.69 1.11
C THR A 310 -21.49 -56.90 1.02
N LYS A 311 -21.10 -58.17 0.95
CA LYS A 311 -19.80 -58.63 0.43
C LYS A 311 -19.84 -58.46 -1.08
N LEU A 312 -18.81 -57.92 -1.69
CA LEU A 312 -18.39 -58.28 -3.04
C LEU A 312 -16.87 -58.44 -3.08
N LYS A 313 -16.46 -59.66 -3.42
CA LYS A 313 -15.13 -60.08 -3.85
C LYS A 313 -15.09 -60.02 -5.39
N GLY A 314 -13.88 -59.91 -5.94
CA GLY A 314 -13.54 -60.20 -7.35
C GLY A 314 -13.21 -58.92 -8.11
N GLU A 315 -12.08 -58.78 -8.80
CA GLU A 315 -10.98 -59.68 -9.19
C GLU A 315 -9.68 -58.88 -9.20
#